data_AF-A0A365H605-F1
#
_entry.id   AF-A0A365H605-F1
#
_cell.length_a   1.000
_cell.length_b   1.000
_cell.length_c   1.000
_cell.angle_alpha   90.00
_cell.angle_beta   90.00
_cell.angle_gamma   90.00
#
_symmetry.space_group_name_H-M   'P 1'
#
loop_
_entity.id
_entity.type
_entity.pdbx_description
1 polymer ?
#
loop_
_entity_poly.entity_id
_entity_poly.type
_entity_poly.pdbx_seq_one_letter_code
_entity_poly.pdbx_strand_id
1 'polypeptide(L)'
;MGGLHCLDGSSLRVIPVPSCDSGGTPYEVTLRLERDGASFGSVGERCGYFIADLAARLAAARAEGSPQAVRWRDPDDRFPDPPRPPAARGERSQECELFAFRYRDRVDLAGTGELRCTVRTSSVWIPRQEECWSGRGPALGRWRLNRRAVVEAWGAGGRGVRAVLTSGELELFLTDLLDAVERIGES
;
A
#
# COMPACT_ATOMS: atom_id res chain seq x y z
N MET A 1 -6.86 1.64 14.23
CA MET A 1 -6.70 2.73 13.24
C MET A 1 -5.28 3.26 13.30
N GLY A 2 -4.34 2.42 12.85
CA GLY A 2 -2.97 2.80 12.56
C GLY A 2 -2.94 3.75 11.36
N GLY A 3 -2.46 4.98 11.57
CA GLY A 3 -2.10 5.86 10.47
C GLY A 3 -0.81 5.38 9.82
N LEU A 4 -0.62 5.74 8.55
CA LEU A 4 0.64 5.53 7.85
C LEU A 4 1.65 6.59 8.27
N HIS A 5 2.83 6.16 8.67
CA HIS A 5 3.95 7.07 8.94
C HIS A 5 4.66 7.41 7.62
N CYS A 6 4.67 8.69 7.28
CA CYS A 6 5.25 9.18 6.04
C CYS A 6 6.76 9.48 6.21
N LEU A 7 7.50 9.41 5.11
CA LEU A 7 8.95 9.67 5.07
C LEU A 7 9.33 11.10 5.44
N ASP A 8 8.41 12.05 5.30
CA ASP A 8 8.59 13.45 5.68
C ASP A 8 8.29 13.70 7.18
N GLY A 9 8.03 12.63 7.95
CA GLY A 9 7.69 12.69 9.36
C GLY A 9 6.21 12.94 9.65
N SER A 10 5.38 13.17 8.63
CA SER A 10 3.94 13.33 8.82
C SER A 10 3.21 12.00 9.05
N SER A 11 1.98 12.09 9.53
CA SER A 11 1.04 10.98 9.68
C SER A 11 -0.09 11.12 8.67
N LEU A 12 -0.34 10.06 7.89
CA LEU A 12 -1.46 9.98 6.96
C LEU A 12 -2.48 8.99 7.49
N ARG A 13 -3.70 9.46 7.79
CA ARG A 13 -4.81 8.60 8.16
C ARG A 13 -5.76 8.44 6.97
N VAL A 14 -6.15 7.20 6.70
CA VAL A 14 -7.11 6.84 5.66
C VAL A 14 -8.39 6.38 6.35
N ILE A 15 -9.49 7.07 6.07
CA ILE A 15 -10.74 6.91 6.80
C ILE A 15 -11.83 6.52 5.81
N PRO A 16 -12.46 5.35 5.96
CA PRO A 16 -13.59 4.98 5.12
C PRO A 16 -14.79 5.87 5.44
N VAL A 17 -15.49 6.32 4.41
CA VAL A 17 -16.70 7.15 4.52
C VAL A 17 -17.77 6.55 3.60
N PRO A 18 -18.96 6.21 4.12
CA PRO A 18 -20.03 5.66 3.28
C PRO A 18 -20.55 6.75 2.33
N SER A 19 -20.73 6.39 1.07
CA SER A 19 -21.53 7.14 0.12
C SER A 19 -22.95 6.60 0.15
N CYS A 20 -23.88 7.45 0.56
CA CYS A 20 -25.30 7.12 0.62
C CYS A 20 -26.03 7.63 -0.61
N ASP A 21 -27.05 6.89 -1.05
CA ASP A 21 -28.01 7.38 -2.03
C ASP A 21 -28.94 8.44 -1.43
N SER A 22 -29.88 8.98 -2.22
CA SER A 22 -30.86 9.96 -1.74
C SER A 22 -31.80 9.42 -0.65
N GLY A 23 -31.88 8.09 -0.48
CA GLY A 23 -32.64 7.42 0.57
C GLY A 23 -31.82 7.12 1.83
N GLY A 24 -30.54 7.49 1.86
CA GLY A 24 -29.63 7.22 2.98
C GLY A 24 -28.99 5.83 2.94
N THR A 25 -29.25 5.02 1.92
CA THR A 25 -28.69 3.67 1.82
C THR A 25 -27.23 3.75 1.36
N PRO A 26 -26.26 3.20 2.11
CA PRO A 26 -24.88 3.16 1.68
C PRO A 26 -24.74 2.24 0.46
N TYR A 27 -24.20 2.76 -0.64
CA TYR A 27 -23.96 1.99 -1.87
C TYR A 27 -22.47 1.79 -2.18
N GLU A 28 -21.61 2.61 -1.57
CA GLU A 28 -20.16 2.59 -1.82
C GLU A 28 -19.39 3.13 -0.60
N VAL A 29 -18.09 2.84 -0.54
CA VAL A 29 -17.16 3.43 0.43
C VAL A 29 -16.16 4.29 -0.32
N THR A 30 -16.09 5.56 0.04
CA THR A 30 -15.01 6.48 -0.32
C THR A 30 -13.97 6.51 0.79
N LEU A 31 -12.78 7.03 0.51
CA LEU A 31 -11.75 7.21 1.53
C LEU A 31 -11.45 8.70 1.67
N ARG A 32 -11.57 9.19 2.89
CA ARG A 32 -11.08 10.51 3.30
C ARG A 32 -9.66 10.38 3.79
N LEU A 33 -8.80 11.27 3.33
CA LEU A 33 -7.40 11.33 3.68
C LEU A 33 -7.21 12.49 4.68
N GLU A 34 -6.58 12.21 5.81
CA GLU A 34 -6.17 13.22 6.78
C GLU A 34 -4.65 13.20 6.94
N ARG A 35 -4.01 14.36 6.87
CA ARG A 35 -2.58 14.54 7.15
C ARG A 35 -2.44 15.31 8.46
N ASP A 36 -1.78 14.70 9.44
CA ASP A 36 -1.55 15.32 10.76
C ASP A 36 -2.85 15.84 11.41
N GLY A 37 -3.96 15.12 11.17
CA GLY A 37 -5.30 15.46 11.65
C GLY A 37 -6.07 16.50 10.81
N ALA A 38 -5.45 17.10 9.79
CA ALA A 38 -6.11 18.02 8.88
C ALA A 38 -6.62 17.30 7.61
N SER A 39 -7.74 17.78 7.04
CA SER A 39 -8.25 17.25 5.77
C SER A 39 -7.20 17.41 4.66
N PHE A 40 -6.83 16.29 4.03
CA PHE A 40 -5.82 16.24 2.99
C PHE A 40 -6.47 16.03 1.61
N GLY A 41 -7.52 15.22 1.53
CA GLY A 41 -8.27 14.97 0.30
C GLY A 41 -9.29 13.84 0.44
N SER A 42 -9.91 13.47 -0.66
CA SER A 42 -10.85 12.34 -0.72
C SER A 42 -10.65 11.55 -2.01
N VAL A 43 -10.87 10.23 -1.98
CA VAL A 43 -10.81 9.34 -3.16
C VAL A 43 -12.04 8.43 -3.17
N GLY A 44 -12.56 8.04 -4.34
CA GLY A 44 -13.96 7.61 -4.38
C GLY A 44 -14.43 6.69 -5.49
N GLU A 45 -13.64 5.72 -5.94
CA GLU A 45 -14.21 4.62 -6.76
C GLU A 45 -13.82 3.24 -6.21
N ARG A 46 -14.86 2.44 -5.95
CA ARG A 46 -14.89 1.01 -5.59
C ARG A 46 -13.86 0.61 -4.54
N CYS A 47 -13.49 1.55 -3.67
CA CYS A 47 -12.36 1.39 -2.75
C CYS A 47 -12.58 0.18 -1.85
N GLY A 48 -13.77 0.01 -1.28
CA GLY A 48 -14.10 -1.13 -0.42
C GLY A 48 -13.84 -2.49 -1.09
N TYR A 49 -14.36 -2.69 -2.31
CA TYR A 49 -14.14 -3.93 -3.07
C TYR A 49 -12.66 -4.17 -3.38
N PHE A 50 -11.95 -3.15 -3.87
CA PHE A 50 -10.54 -3.27 -4.23
C PHE A 50 -9.64 -3.49 -3.01
N ILE A 51 -9.94 -2.86 -1.87
CA ILE A 51 -9.23 -3.07 -0.60
C ILE A 51 -9.45 -4.51 -0.12
N ALA A 52 -10.68 -5.01 -0.13
CA ALA A 52 -11.00 -6.37 0.31
C ALA A 52 -10.32 -7.42 -0.58
N ASP A 53 -10.39 -7.26 -1.90
CA ASP A 53 -9.72 -8.14 -2.85
C ASP A 53 -8.19 -8.11 -2.68
N LEU A 54 -7.61 -6.92 -2.49
CA LEU A 54 -6.17 -6.81 -2.24
C LEU A 54 -5.76 -7.46 -0.93
N ALA A 55 -6.53 -7.27 0.15
CA ALA A 55 -6.25 -7.89 1.44
C ALA A 55 -6.23 -9.42 1.32
N ALA A 56 -7.22 -10.00 0.62
CA ALA A 56 -7.27 -11.43 0.35
C ALA A 56 -6.06 -11.91 -0.47
N ARG A 57 -5.70 -11.19 -1.55
CA ARG A 57 -4.52 -11.52 -2.38
C ARG A 57 -3.21 -11.40 -1.59
N LEU A 58 -3.10 -10.41 -0.70
CA LEU A 58 -1.92 -10.20 0.13
C LEU A 58 -1.78 -11.31 1.19
N ALA A 59 -2.88 -11.67 1.86
CA ALA A 59 -2.90 -12.80 2.79
C ALA A 59 -2.49 -14.11 2.09
N ALA A 60 -3.03 -14.37 0.89
CA ALA A 60 -2.65 -15.54 0.09
C ALA A 60 -1.17 -15.51 -0.35
N ALA A 61 -0.63 -14.33 -0.66
CA ALA A 61 0.80 -14.17 -0.97
C ALA A 61 1.68 -14.45 0.26
N ARG A 62 1.26 -14.00 1.45
CA ARG A 62 2.03 -14.15 2.68
C ARG A 62 1.97 -15.56 3.27
N ALA A 63 0.90 -16.31 2.98
CA ALA A 63 0.69 -17.68 3.43
C ALA A 63 1.90 -18.60 3.16
N GLU A 64 2.20 -19.47 4.11
CA GLU A 64 3.23 -20.50 3.94
C GLU A 64 2.85 -21.47 2.81
N GLY A 65 3.85 -21.89 2.04
CA GLY A 65 3.63 -22.73 0.85
C GLY A 65 3.09 -21.99 -0.38
N SER A 66 2.86 -20.67 -0.31
CA SER A 66 2.48 -19.88 -1.49
C SER A 66 3.63 -19.81 -2.51
N PRO A 67 3.34 -19.54 -3.79
CA PRO A 67 4.38 -19.26 -4.79
C PRO A 67 5.32 -18.11 -4.38
N GLN A 68 4.81 -17.15 -3.60
CA GLN A 68 5.61 -16.04 -3.09
C GLN A 68 6.54 -16.48 -1.96
N ALA A 69 6.12 -17.39 -1.08
CA ALA A 69 6.98 -17.93 -0.01
C ALA A 69 8.19 -18.69 -0.58
N VAL A 70 8.04 -19.35 -1.73
CA VAL A 70 9.16 -20.02 -2.45
C VAL A 70 10.17 -19.01 -2.99
N ARG A 71 9.69 -17.87 -3.52
CA ARG A 71 10.53 -16.82 -4.13
C ARG A 71 11.15 -15.86 -3.11
N TRP A 72 10.38 -15.51 -2.07
CA TRP A 72 10.69 -14.52 -1.06
C TRP A 72 10.68 -15.19 0.31
N ARG A 73 11.89 -15.54 0.77
CA ARG A 73 12.07 -16.24 2.04
C ARG A 73 11.54 -15.43 3.23
N ASP A 74 11.78 -14.13 3.21
CA ASP A 74 11.28 -13.22 4.25
C ASP A 74 9.78 -12.93 4.02
N PRO A 75 8.91 -13.21 5.01
CA PRO A 75 7.50 -12.89 4.94
C PRO A 75 7.20 -11.45 4.53
N ASP A 76 8.02 -10.49 4.96
CA ASP A 76 7.83 -9.06 4.73
C ASP A 76 8.10 -8.59 3.31
N ASP A 77 8.67 -9.46 2.47
CA ASP A 77 8.85 -9.24 1.04
C ASP A 77 7.80 -9.96 0.17
N ARG A 78 6.88 -10.72 0.79
CA ARG A 78 5.84 -11.47 0.08
C ARG A 78 4.66 -10.56 -0.27
N PHE A 79 4.66 -10.04 -1.50
CA PHE A 79 3.53 -9.29 -2.07
C PHE A 79 2.90 -10.06 -3.23
N PRO A 80 1.60 -9.87 -3.51
CA PRO A 80 0.97 -10.48 -4.67
C PRO A 80 1.66 -10.03 -5.97
N ASP A 81 1.69 -10.92 -6.95
CA ASP A 81 2.07 -10.54 -8.31
C ASP A 81 0.92 -9.70 -8.92
N PRO A 82 1.21 -8.74 -9.80
CA PRO A 82 0.17 -8.01 -10.52
C PRO A 82 -0.65 -9.01 -11.36
N PRO A 83 -1.95 -8.76 -11.60
CA PRO A 83 -2.71 -9.56 -12.53
C PRO A 83 -2.01 -9.50 -13.90
N ARG A 84 -1.42 -10.61 -14.35
CA ARG A 84 -0.66 -10.66 -15.60
C ARG A 84 -1.56 -10.24 -16.76
N PRO A 85 -1.21 -9.22 -17.56
CA PRO A 85 -1.72 -9.16 -18.93
C PRO A 85 -1.15 -10.33 -19.74
N PRO A 86 -1.87 -10.86 -20.74
CA PRO A 86 -1.35 -11.89 -21.63
C PRO A 86 -0.12 -11.36 -22.38
N ALA A 87 1.06 -11.84 -21.97
CA ALA A 87 2.33 -11.84 -22.68
C ALA A 87 2.60 -10.69 -23.70
N ALA A 88 2.80 -9.45 -23.22
CA ALA A 88 3.58 -8.48 -23.98
C ALA A 88 5.07 -8.71 -23.68
N ARG A 89 5.81 -9.23 -24.66
CA ARG A 89 7.27 -9.39 -24.58
C ARG A 89 7.92 -8.01 -24.43
N GLY A 90 8.69 -7.82 -23.36
CA GLY A 90 9.80 -6.86 -23.37
C GLY A 90 9.66 -5.59 -22.52
N GLU A 91 8.62 -5.42 -21.70
CA GLU A 91 8.57 -4.26 -20.81
C GLU A 91 9.31 -4.52 -19.50
N ARG A 92 10.37 -3.73 -19.29
CA ARG A 92 11.21 -3.70 -18.08
C ARG A 92 10.32 -3.39 -16.88
N SER A 93 10.39 -4.24 -15.85
CA SER A 93 9.90 -4.02 -14.48
C SER A 93 8.79 -2.96 -14.35
N GLN A 94 7.60 -3.26 -14.88
CA GLN A 94 6.41 -2.52 -14.48
C GLN A 94 6.30 -2.66 -12.96
N GLU A 95 6.44 -1.53 -12.27
CA GLU A 95 6.16 -1.44 -10.84
C GLU A 95 4.79 -2.05 -10.60
N CYS A 96 4.71 -3.02 -9.68
CA CYS A 96 3.47 -3.74 -9.47
C CYS A 96 2.52 -2.83 -8.69
N GLU A 97 1.64 -2.12 -9.39
CA GLU A 97 0.57 -1.33 -8.78
C GLU A 97 -0.44 -2.27 -8.11
N LEU A 98 -0.65 -2.07 -6.81
CA LEU A 98 -1.63 -2.84 -6.03
C LEU A 98 -3.01 -2.18 -6.09
N PHE A 99 -3.04 -0.84 -6.07
CA PHE A 99 -4.22 -0.01 -6.30
C PHE A 99 -3.83 1.43 -6.65
N ALA A 100 -4.73 2.13 -7.33
CA ALA A 100 -4.71 3.57 -7.51
C ALA A 100 -6.15 4.11 -7.42
N PHE A 101 -6.43 4.86 -6.36
CA PHE A 101 -7.72 5.51 -6.14
C PHE A 101 -7.59 7.00 -6.41
N ARG A 102 -8.56 7.57 -7.11
CA ARG A 102 -8.62 9.00 -7.42
C ARG A 102 -9.98 9.56 -7.02
N TYR A 103 -10.03 10.85 -6.74
CA TYR A 103 -11.30 11.55 -6.64
C TYR A 103 -11.98 11.61 -8.00
N ARG A 104 -13.30 11.44 -8.02
CA ARG A 104 -14.11 11.69 -9.20
C ARG A 104 -15.31 12.54 -8.83
N ASP A 105 -15.41 13.70 -9.46
CA ASP A 105 -16.64 14.48 -9.53
C ASP A 105 -16.96 14.70 -11.01
N ARG A 106 -18.24 14.83 -11.36
CA ARG A 106 -18.73 14.95 -12.76
C ARG A 106 -18.13 16.14 -13.51
N VAL A 107 -17.53 17.08 -12.78
CA VAL A 107 -16.76 18.20 -13.30
C VAL A 107 -15.33 17.99 -12.80
N ASP A 108 -14.51 17.29 -13.60
CA ASP A 108 -13.10 16.96 -13.30
C ASP A 108 -12.27 18.23 -13.05
N LEU A 109 -12.34 18.78 -11.84
CA LEU A 109 -11.37 19.72 -11.32
C LEU A 109 -10.18 18.88 -10.86
N ALA A 110 -9.08 18.98 -11.59
CA ALA A 110 -7.82 18.36 -11.24
C ALA A 110 -7.39 18.80 -9.82
N GLY A 111 -7.40 17.89 -8.85
CA GLY A 111 -6.72 18.11 -7.57
C GLY A 111 -7.53 17.85 -6.29
N THR A 112 -8.36 16.83 -6.20
CA THR A 112 -9.22 16.58 -5.00
C THR A 112 -8.79 15.38 -4.17
N GLY A 113 -7.88 14.54 -4.67
CA GLY A 113 -7.26 13.46 -3.91
C GLY A 113 -6.78 12.32 -4.82
N GLU A 114 -5.58 11.80 -4.56
CA GLU A 114 -5.10 10.53 -5.12
C GLU A 114 -4.45 9.70 -4.01
N LEU A 115 -4.68 8.39 -4.01
CA LEU A 115 -4.05 7.43 -3.13
C LEU A 115 -3.62 6.22 -3.96
N ARG A 116 -2.31 5.98 -4.06
CA ARG A 116 -1.72 4.91 -4.87
C ARG A 116 -0.82 4.03 -4.04
N CYS A 117 -0.79 2.73 -4.33
CA CYS A 117 0.17 1.81 -3.75
C CYS A 117 0.89 1.01 -4.85
N THR A 118 2.22 1.06 -4.83
CA THR A 118 3.08 0.32 -5.78
C THR A 118 4.09 -0.53 -5.03
N VAL A 119 4.45 -1.71 -5.55
CA VAL A 119 5.52 -2.52 -4.97
C VAL A 119 6.83 -2.22 -5.69
N ARG A 120 7.85 -1.86 -4.91
CA ARG A 120 9.22 -1.63 -5.37
C ARG A 120 10.11 -2.77 -4.92
N THR A 121 11.01 -3.19 -5.82
CA THR A 121 12.07 -4.15 -5.50
C THR A 121 13.40 -3.42 -5.51
N SER A 122 14.20 -3.57 -4.45
CA SER A 122 15.55 -3.02 -4.37
C SER A 122 16.56 -4.07 -3.91
N SER A 123 17.85 -3.81 -4.13
CA SER A 123 18.94 -4.63 -3.61
C SER A 123 19.56 -3.97 -2.38
N VAL A 124 19.68 -4.72 -1.30
CA VAL A 124 20.27 -4.28 -0.03
C VAL A 124 21.48 -5.17 0.28
N TRP A 125 22.58 -4.55 0.69
CA TRP A 125 23.74 -5.26 1.20
C TRP A 125 23.52 -5.63 2.67
N ILE A 126 23.62 -6.92 2.99
CA ILE A 126 23.55 -7.40 4.37
C ILE A 126 24.95 -7.78 4.81
N PRO A 127 25.56 -7.03 5.76
CA PRO A 127 26.86 -7.39 6.31
C PRO A 127 26.76 -8.68 7.14
N ARG A 128 27.80 -9.50 7.11
CA ARG A 128 27.96 -10.68 7.98
C ARG A 128 28.42 -10.18 9.34
N GLN A 129 27.68 -10.53 10.40
CA GLN A 129 27.85 -10.01 11.76
C GLN A 129 29.15 -10.47 12.46
N GLU A 130 29.88 -11.46 11.93
CA GLU A 130 30.96 -12.16 12.64
C GLU A 130 32.33 -11.45 12.64
N GLU A 131 32.53 -10.32 11.96
CA GLU A 131 33.88 -9.74 11.75
C GLU A 131 34.10 -8.34 12.32
N CYS A 132 33.28 -7.87 13.26
CA CYS A 132 33.47 -6.56 13.89
C CYS A 132 34.72 -6.45 14.81
N TRP A 133 35.51 -7.52 14.96
CA TRP A 133 36.65 -7.55 15.89
C TRP A 133 38.03 -7.57 15.20
N SER A 134 38.11 -7.83 13.90
CA SER A 134 39.38 -7.84 13.15
C SER A 134 39.30 -6.84 12.00
N GLY A 135 39.64 -5.58 12.28
CA GLY A 135 39.54 -4.43 11.37
C GLY A 135 40.47 -4.46 10.16
N ARG A 136 40.48 -5.53 9.36
CA ARG A 136 41.26 -5.63 8.12
C ARG A 136 40.71 -6.66 7.13
N GLY A 137 39.57 -6.35 6.51
CA GLY A 137 39.01 -7.10 5.39
C GLY A 137 37.80 -6.38 4.77
N PRO A 138 37.49 -6.56 3.47
CA PRO A 138 36.21 -6.10 2.93
C PRO A 138 35.10 -6.82 3.70
N ALA A 139 34.16 -6.06 4.27
CA ALA A 139 33.07 -6.61 5.08
C ALA A 139 32.40 -7.75 4.31
N LEU A 140 32.57 -9.00 4.76
CA LEU A 140 31.87 -10.12 4.17
C LEU A 140 30.37 -9.88 4.31
N GLY A 141 29.60 -10.20 3.28
CA GLY A 141 28.17 -9.95 3.28
C GLY A 141 27.53 -10.56 2.05
N ARG A 142 26.21 -10.36 1.92
CA ARG A 142 25.47 -10.80 0.75
C ARG A 142 24.50 -9.73 0.30
N TRP A 143 24.36 -9.59 -1.02
CA TRP A 143 23.23 -8.88 -1.59
C TRP A 143 21.95 -9.67 -1.37
N ARG A 144 20.90 -8.97 -0.99
CA ARG A 144 19.55 -9.52 -0.89
C ARG A 144 18.59 -8.58 -1.61
N LEU A 145 17.63 -9.15 -2.32
CA LEU A 145 16.49 -8.39 -2.82
C LEU A 145 15.48 -8.21 -1.69
N ASN A 146 14.93 -7.00 -1.57
CA ASN A 146 13.80 -6.69 -0.70
C ASN A 146 12.66 -6.09 -1.53
N ARG A 147 11.43 -6.22 -1.03
CA ARG A 147 10.25 -5.61 -1.63
C ARG A 147 9.55 -4.72 -0.63
N ARG A 148 9.12 -3.54 -1.05
CA ARG A 148 8.34 -2.63 -0.20
C ARG A 148 7.15 -2.08 -0.95
N ALA A 149 6.02 -1.98 -0.27
CA ALA A 149 4.88 -1.23 -0.75
C ALA A 149 5.14 0.26 -0.50
N VAL A 150 5.02 1.06 -1.54
CA VAL A 150 5.13 2.51 -1.49
C VAL A 150 3.74 3.06 -1.65
N VAL A 151 3.19 3.58 -0.56
CA VAL A 151 1.88 4.24 -0.55
C VAL A 151 2.12 5.74 -0.73
N GLU A 152 1.56 6.30 -1.78
CA GLU A 152 1.64 7.73 -2.08
C GLU A 152 0.25 8.32 -2.05
N ALA A 153 0.15 9.50 -1.45
CA ALA A 153 -1.10 10.25 -1.39
C ALA A 153 -0.86 11.68 -1.85
N TRP A 154 -1.75 12.21 -2.69
CA TRP A 154 -1.75 13.60 -3.11
C TRP A 154 -3.05 14.25 -2.67
N GLY A 155 -2.91 15.34 -1.91
CA GLY A 155 -4.03 16.16 -1.47
C GLY A 155 -4.26 17.36 -2.37
N ALA A 156 -5.28 18.16 -2.02
CA ALA A 156 -5.68 19.31 -2.84
C ALA A 156 -4.63 20.44 -2.93
N GLY A 157 -3.69 20.48 -2.00
CA GLY A 157 -2.59 21.46 -1.99
C GLY A 157 -1.40 21.11 -2.89
N GLY A 158 -1.47 20.05 -3.71
CA GLY A 158 -0.41 19.66 -4.66
C GLY A 158 0.86 19.06 -4.03
N ARG A 159 1.00 19.05 -2.71
CA ARG A 159 2.09 18.36 -1.99
C ARG A 159 1.67 16.94 -1.64
N GLY A 160 2.33 15.95 -2.23
CA GLY A 160 2.12 14.55 -1.91
C GLY A 160 2.90 14.10 -0.66
N VAL A 161 2.44 13.03 -0.03
CA VAL A 161 3.14 12.31 1.03
C VAL A 161 3.39 10.87 0.61
N ARG A 162 4.40 10.23 1.21
CA ARG A 162 4.80 8.86 0.90
C ARG A 162 5.06 8.08 2.17
N ALA A 163 4.48 6.90 2.29
CA ALA A 163 4.81 5.89 3.29
C ALA A 163 5.41 4.65 2.60
N VAL A 164 6.29 3.94 3.32
CA VAL A 164 6.95 2.72 2.82
C VAL A 164 6.68 1.62 3.82
N LEU A 165 6.10 0.52 3.35
CA LEU A 165 5.59 -0.57 4.17
C LEU A 165 6.20 -1.91 3.75
N THR A 166 6.43 -2.79 4.73
CA THR A 166 6.55 -4.23 4.48
C THR A 166 5.20 -4.81 4.06
N SER A 167 5.19 -6.06 3.59
CA SER A 167 3.92 -6.73 3.29
C SER A 167 3.10 -6.98 4.56
N GLY A 168 3.73 -7.16 5.73
CA GLY A 168 3.03 -7.31 7.00
C GLY A 168 2.43 -6.01 7.50
N GLU A 169 3.14 -4.89 7.37
CA GLU A 169 2.59 -3.57 7.69
C GLU A 169 1.43 -3.20 6.77
N LEU A 170 1.53 -3.53 5.48
CA LEU A 170 0.43 -3.34 4.53
C LEU A 170 -0.78 -4.22 4.87
N GLU A 171 -0.56 -5.48 5.26
CA GLU A 171 -1.63 -6.40 5.71
C GLU A 171 -2.38 -5.82 6.91
N LEU A 172 -1.65 -5.40 7.95
CA LEU A 172 -2.24 -4.76 9.13
C LEU A 172 -3.04 -3.49 8.76
N PHE A 173 -2.50 -2.64 7.89
CA PHE A 173 -3.20 -1.45 7.41
C PHE A 173 -4.50 -1.80 6.69
N LEU A 174 -4.50 -2.80 5.81
CA LEU A 174 -5.70 -3.22 5.08
C LEU A 174 -6.74 -3.84 6.00
N THR A 175 -6.34 -4.68 6.97
CA THR A 175 -7.24 -5.23 7.99
C THR A 175 -7.88 -4.13 8.82
N ASP A 176 -7.09 -3.19 9.36
CA ASP A 176 -7.59 -2.04 10.13
C ASP A 176 -8.61 -1.22 9.33
N LEU A 177 -8.38 -1.07 8.02
CA LEU A 177 -9.26 -0.34 7.12
C LEU A 177 -10.56 -1.10 6.82
N LEU A 178 -10.50 -2.41 6.61
CA LEU A 178 -11.66 -3.26 6.42
C LEU A 178 -12.54 -3.33 7.66
N ASP A 179 -11.93 -3.52 8.84
CA ASP A 179 -12.67 -3.49 10.12
C ASP A 179 -13.38 -2.16 10.32
N ALA A 180 -12.80 -1.05 9.82
CA ALA A 180 -13.43 0.26 9.87
C ALA A 180 -14.60 0.39 8.88
N VAL A 181 -14.51 -0.26 7.71
CA VAL A 181 -15.60 -0.33 6.74
C VAL A 181 -16.78 -1.14 7.28
N GLU A 182 -16.51 -2.31 7.89
CA GLU A 182 -17.56 -3.17 8.45
C GLU A 182 -18.35 -2.46 9.56
N ARG A 183 -17.65 -1.78 10.48
CA ARG A 183 -18.28 -0.96 11.54
C ARG A 183 -19.20 0.14 11.00
N ILE A 184 -18.92 0.67 9.80
CA ILE A 184 -19.78 1.67 9.14
C ILE A 184 -21.03 1.03 8.56
N GLY A 185 -20.93 -0.20 8.02
CA GLY A 185 -22.08 -0.91 7.44
C GLY A 185 -23.09 -1.43 8.47
N GLU A 186 -22.68 -1.55 9.74
CA GLU A 186 -23.53 -1.96 10.87
C GLU A 186 -24.27 -0.81 11.55
N SER A 187 -23.97 0.45 11.19
CA SER A 187 -24.50 1.67 11.81
C SER A 187 -25.69 2.25 11.03
#